data_AF-A0A210Q8C1-F1
#
_entry.id   AF-A0A210Q8C1-F1
#
_cell.length_a   1.000
_cell.length_b   1.000
_cell.length_c   1.000
_cell.angle_alpha   90.00
_cell.angle_beta   90.00
_cell.angle_gamma   90.00
#
_symmetry.space_group_name_H-M   'P 1'
#
loop_
_entity.id
_entity.type
_entity.pdbx_description
1 polymer ?
#
loop_
_entity_poly.entity_id
_entity_poly.type
_entity_poly.pdbx_seq_one_letter_code
_entity_poly.pdbx_strand_id
1 'polypeptide(L)'
;MTHNAQSPLQTGFVLVSAPRCKIPELENDTYAIHSAYQQNLVNNYIPPSSDHVTLDYDRCHMYSFDYNNVKFDNSSRPINASLVKCNEWVYSESAFKETFTSKYNIVCDDAHITSLIKSLFFVGKFVGALVFGTLSDTFGRKKTFYLTLVMHFGITFGSSWSSSSTVYAVLSVATGATTQGVFIVGFVLGIEFVGPSKRKSAGMIVHFFFGFGLIILPAVSYFARHWYYINLICSAPAAIFIVYWWLLPESPRWLITNQRYEEANKILQKVAKVNKVTIKRNLFEEMESEEIKPTGRVWQLFSSKVMLVHTLIILFNWQVMCVVSMTYYGLYLNAGNLGGNFHLNMFLSGLVEFPANAMIWLLVDRVGRKPIYCLGMILGGCSCVATIFPILYGEIENQTVIVTLAMIGKFGLSAAFNTIYLFSAELFPTVVRNAGMGASCCASRIGGIMAPYIADSSTFIGGTFGKVFPLGLFGVMSISAGLSSLYLPETLNMALPETIEDGITFGKRITTTSVCADMLLEKTERQNKEIA
;
A
#
# COMPACT_ATOMS: atom_id res chain seq x y z
N MET A 1 -7.59 0.77 31.57
CA MET A 1 -7.76 -0.47 30.80
C MET A 1 -7.89 -0.09 29.33
N THR A 2 -6.82 -0.26 28.56
CA THR A 2 -6.74 0.07 27.13
C THR A 2 -7.20 -1.14 26.33
N HIS A 3 -8.37 -1.07 25.71
CA HIS A 3 -8.89 -2.13 24.86
C HIS A 3 -8.46 -1.89 23.42
N ASN A 4 -7.65 -2.80 22.90
CA ASN A 4 -7.00 -2.68 21.60
C ASN A 4 -8.00 -2.99 20.48
N ALA A 5 -8.33 -1.99 19.66
CA ALA A 5 -9.00 -2.18 18.37
C ALA A 5 -7.94 -2.31 17.26
N GLN A 6 -8.05 -3.33 16.40
CA GLN A 6 -7.15 -3.56 15.26
C GLN A 6 -7.72 -2.91 13.98
N SER A 7 -6.83 -2.52 13.06
CA SER A 7 -7.01 -1.34 12.21
C SER A 7 -7.68 -1.54 10.83
N PRO A 8 -8.11 -0.44 10.16
CA PRO A 8 -8.80 -0.46 8.87
C PRO A 8 -7.87 -0.41 7.66
N LEU A 9 -7.87 -1.46 6.85
CA LEU A 9 -7.36 -1.32 5.49
C LEU A 9 -8.33 -0.53 4.60
N GLN A 10 -7.77 0.08 3.54
CA GLN A 10 -8.48 0.58 2.35
C GLN A 10 -9.36 -0.47 1.65
N THR A 11 -9.35 -1.69 2.17
CA THR A 11 -10.12 -2.86 1.74
C THR A 11 -11.29 -3.02 2.70
N GLY A 12 -12.12 -1.97 2.80
CA GLY A 12 -13.41 -2.09 3.46
C GLY A 12 -13.37 -2.45 4.94
N PHE A 13 -13.04 -1.49 5.82
CA PHE A 13 -13.48 -1.39 7.23
C PHE A 13 -13.62 -2.68 8.07
N VAL A 14 -12.77 -3.69 7.85
CA VAL A 14 -12.69 -4.91 8.66
C VAL A 14 -11.83 -4.63 9.90
N LEU A 15 -12.38 -3.80 10.79
CA LEU A 15 -11.82 -3.43 12.10
C LEU A 15 -12.15 -4.53 13.12
N VAL A 16 -11.16 -5.05 13.86
CA VAL A 16 -11.42 -6.00 14.95
C VAL A 16 -11.47 -5.23 16.27
N SER A 17 -12.65 -5.09 16.85
CA SER A 17 -12.78 -4.66 18.25
C SER A 17 -12.43 -5.82 19.19
N ALA A 18 -11.85 -5.53 20.35
CA ALA A 18 -11.55 -6.55 21.36
C ALA A 18 -12.84 -7.30 21.74
N PRO A 19 -12.92 -8.63 21.49
CA PRO A 19 -14.09 -9.43 21.81
C PRO A 19 -13.96 -10.09 23.19
N ARG A 20 -15.10 -10.27 23.86
CA ARG A 20 -15.28 -11.11 25.05
C ARG A 20 -16.46 -12.04 24.79
N CYS A 21 -16.41 -13.28 25.26
CA CYS A 21 -17.56 -14.18 25.14
C CYS A 21 -18.76 -13.62 25.94
N LYS A 22 -19.95 -13.67 25.34
CA LYS A 22 -21.19 -13.25 26.00
C LYS A 22 -21.57 -14.24 27.09
N ILE A 23 -21.91 -13.74 28.27
CA ILE A 23 -22.30 -14.58 29.40
C ILE A 23 -23.79 -14.93 29.28
N PRO A 24 -24.18 -16.22 29.34
CA PRO A 24 -25.59 -16.64 29.18
C PRO A 24 -26.56 -16.05 30.19
N GLU A 25 -26.09 -15.76 31.42
CA GLU A 25 -26.92 -15.24 32.52
C GLU A 25 -27.12 -13.71 32.49
N LEU A 26 -26.47 -12.99 31.56
CA LEU A 26 -26.66 -11.54 31.40
C LEU A 26 -27.38 -11.22 30.09
N GLU A 27 -28.66 -10.85 30.16
CA GLU A 27 -29.44 -10.44 28.99
C GLU A 27 -28.91 -9.14 28.36
N ASN A 28 -28.39 -8.21 29.17
CA ASN A 28 -27.73 -6.96 28.72
C ASN A 28 -26.24 -6.96 29.08
N ASP A 29 -25.48 -7.94 28.57
CA ASP A 29 -24.03 -7.98 28.76
C ASP A 29 -23.33 -6.87 27.98
N THR A 30 -22.72 -5.93 28.68
CA THR A 30 -21.86 -4.87 28.11
C THR A 30 -20.39 -5.24 28.27
N TYR A 31 -19.56 -4.85 27.31
CA TYR A 31 -18.14 -5.16 27.38
C TYR A 31 -17.45 -4.50 28.60
N ALA A 32 -17.88 -3.30 28.97
CA ALA A 32 -17.40 -2.63 30.18
C ALA A 32 -17.98 -3.30 31.43
N ILE A 33 -17.10 -3.59 32.39
CA ILE A 33 -17.47 -4.17 33.68
C ILE A 33 -17.83 -3.03 34.62
N HIS A 34 -19.11 -2.95 35.01
CA HIS A 34 -19.63 -1.84 35.81
C HIS A 34 -19.74 -2.18 37.30
N SER A 35 -19.62 -3.46 37.68
CA SER A 35 -19.79 -3.91 39.07
C SER A 35 -18.85 -5.07 39.43
N ALA A 36 -18.53 -5.21 40.72
CA ALA A 36 -17.78 -6.35 41.25
C ALA A 36 -18.51 -7.69 41.03
N TYR A 37 -19.85 -7.67 40.97
CA TYR A 37 -20.66 -8.83 40.63
C TYR A 37 -20.44 -9.30 39.18
N GLN A 38 -20.46 -8.36 38.22
CA GLN A 38 -20.11 -8.67 36.82
C GLN A 38 -18.68 -9.16 36.69
N GLN A 39 -17.73 -8.60 37.44
CA GLN A 39 -16.34 -9.08 37.46
C GLN A 39 -16.24 -10.56 37.90
N ASN A 40 -16.99 -10.95 38.93
CA ASN A 40 -17.02 -12.34 39.41
C ASN A 40 -17.68 -13.27 38.39
N LEU A 41 -18.76 -12.83 37.73
CA LEU A 41 -19.38 -13.59 36.64
C LEU A 41 -18.42 -13.79 35.46
N VAL A 42 -17.71 -12.73 35.05
CA VAL A 42 -16.68 -12.83 34.00
C VAL A 42 -15.60 -13.83 34.41
N ASN A 43 -15.13 -13.81 35.66
CA ASN A 43 -14.13 -14.77 36.15
C ASN A 43 -14.67 -16.22 36.25
N ASN A 44 -15.96 -16.39 36.54
CA ASN A 44 -16.61 -17.70 36.60
C ASN A 44 -16.69 -18.35 35.21
N TYR A 45 -17.07 -17.56 34.20
CA TYR A 45 -17.35 -18.08 32.86
C TYR A 45 -16.15 -18.01 31.91
N ILE A 46 -15.20 -17.10 32.10
CA ILE A 46 -14.15 -16.86 31.10
C ILE A 46 -12.78 -17.16 31.69
N PRO A 47 -12.01 -18.10 31.09
CA PRO A 47 -10.66 -18.40 31.54
C PRO A 47 -9.72 -17.21 31.35
N PRO A 48 -8.67 -17.10 32.20
CA PRO A 48 -7.57 -16.18 31.90
C PRO A 48 -6.88 -16.59 30.60
N SER A 49 -6.43 -15.62 29.80
CA SER A 49 -5.63 -15.88 28.61
C SER A 49 -4.36 -16.66 28.97
N SER A 50 -3.93 -17.53 28.07
CA SER A 50 -2.66 -18.27 28.14
C SER A 50 -1.42 -17.36 28.13
N ASP A 51 -1.59 -16.09 27.75
CA ASP A 51 -0.51 -15.11 27.69
C ASP A 51 -0.33 -14.40 29.04
N HIS A 52 0.59 -14.92 29.86
CA HIS A 52 0.92 -14.44 31.23
C HIS A 52 1.35 -12.97 31.37
N VAL A 53 1.44 -12.19 30.29
CA VAL A 53 2.01 -10.82 30.28
C VAL A 53 0.93 -9.73 30.38
N THR A 54 -0.32 -10.04 30.06
CA THR A 54 -1.45 -9.12 30.20
C THR A 54 -2.64 -9.88 30.75
N LEU A 55 -3.27 -9.40 31.83
CA LEU A 55 -4.55 -9.89 32.38
C LEU A 55 -5.69 -9.69 31.36
N ASP A 56 -5.59 -10.34 30.21
CA ASP A 56 -6.63 -10.43 29.19
C ASP A 56 -7.34 -11.77 29.36
N TYR A 57 -8.64 -11.77 29.16
CA TYR A 57 -9.47 -12.97 29.17
C TYR A 57 -9.27 -13.78 27.89
N ASP A 58 -9.48 -15.10 27.95
CA ASP A 58 -9.60 -15.90 26.72
C ASP A 58 -10.79 -15.37 25.89
N ARG A 59 -10.56 -15.22 24.58
CA ARG A 59 -11.48 -14.61 23.64
C ARG A 59 -12.35 -15.63 22.91
N CYS A 60 -11.97 -16.91 22.98
CA CYS A 60 -12.51 -17.96 22.14
C CYS A 60 -13.17 -19.09 22.90
N HIS A 61 -12.83 -19.24 24.18
CA HIS A 61 -13.39 -20.29 25.02
C HIS A 61 -14.03 -19.72 26.28
N MET A 62 -15.04 -20.44 26.76
CA MET A 62 -15.70 -20.19 28.02
C MET A 62 -15.88 -21.49 28.79
N TYR A 63 -15.98 -21.39 30.10
CA TYR A 63 -16.34 -22.48 30.98
C TYR A 63 -17.83 -22.78 30.85
N SER A 64 -18.14 -24.05 30.65
CA SER A 64 -19.49 -24.60 30.74
C SER A 64 -19.55 -25.53 31.94
N PHE A 65 -20.48 -25.22 32.85
CA PHE A 65 -20.71 -25.95 34.09
C PHE A 65 -22.19 -25.88 34.49
N ASP A 66 -22.66 -26.90 35.19
CA ASP A 66 -23.96 -26.90 35.84
C ASP A 66 -23.85 -26.16 37.18
N TYR A 67 -24.62 -25.08 37.33
CA TYR A 67 -24.58 -24.19 38.49
C TYR A 67 -24.79 -24.94 39.82
N ASN A 68 -25.56 -26.02 39.79
CA ASN A 68 -25.88 -26.79 41.00
C ASN A 68 -24.72 -27.70 41.48
N ASN A 69 -23.78 -28.05 40.60
CA ASN A 69 -22.73 -29.04 40.87
C ASN A 69 -21.31 -28.45 40.82
N VAL A 70 -21.18 -27.16 40.53
CA VAL A 70 -19.87 -26.51 40.37
C VAL A 70 -19.30 -26.05 41.71
N LYS A 71 -18.01 -26.30 41.92
CA LYS A 71 -17.24 -25.70 43.01
C LYS A 71 -16.35 -24.60 42.45
N PHE A 72 -16.35 -23.45 43.09
CA PHE A 72 -15.48 -22.34 42.74
C PHE A 72 -14.27 -22.28 43.67
N ASP A 73 -13.11 -21.96 43.11
CA ASP A 73 -11.90 -21.64 43.88
C ASP A 73 -11.96 -20.20 44.44
N ASN A 74 -11.03 -19.83 45.31
CA ASN A 74 -10.90 -18.49 45.92
C ASN A 74 -10.82 -17.34 44.88
N SER A 75 -10.46 -17.64 43.63
CA SER A 75 -10.45 -16.68 42.52
C SER A 75 -11.76 -16.61 41.73
N SER A 76 -12.86 -17.18 42.24
CA SER A 76 -14.15 -17.30 41.53
C SER A 76 -14.00 -18.02 40.19
N ARG A 77 -13.35 -19.20 40.21
CA ARG A 77 -13.11 -20.02 39.00
C ARG A 77 -13.66 -21.42 39.20
N PRO A 78 -14.36 -22.00 38.22
CA PRO A 78 -14.96 -23.31 38.37
C PRO A 78 -13.89 -24.41 38.29
N ILE A 79 -13.86 -25.31 39.28
CA ILE A 79 -12.84 -26.37 39.41
C ILE A 79 -13.14 -27.57 38.50
N ASN A 80 -14.43 -27.87 38.28
CA ASN A 80 -14.91 -29.01 37.49
C ASN A 80 -15.69 -28.56 36.23
N ALA A 81 -15.25 -27.49 35.57
CA ALA A 81 -15.87 -27.02 34.34
C ALA A 81 -15.23 -27.63 33.09
N SER A 82 -16.05 -27.83 32.07
CA SER A 82 -15.60 -28.15 30.72
C SER A 82 -15.33 -26.86 29.94
N LEU A 83 -14.29 -26.87 29.10
CA LEU A 83 -13.98 -25.74 28.23
C LEU A 83 -14.76 -25.88 26.91
N VAL A 84 -15.59 -24.90 26.57
CA VAL A 84 -16.44 -24.92 25.38
C VAL A 84 -16.17 -23.68 24.52
N LYS A 85 -16.32 -23.82 23.20
CA LYS A 85 -16.21 -22.69 22.27
C LYS A 85 -17.34 -21.68 22.48
N CYS A 86 -17.02 -20.40 22.36
CA CYS A 86 -18.02 -19.35 22.46
C CYS A 86 -18.90 -19.28 21.20
N ASN A 87 -20.21 -19.05 21.40
CA ASN A 87 -21.18 -18.90 20.31
C ASN A 87 -21.56 -17.44 20.04
N GLU A 88 -21.50 -16.59 21.06
CA GLU A 88 -21.81 -15.15 20.98
C GLU A 88 -20.71 -14.33 21.66
N TRP A 89 -20.47 -13.12 21.14
CA TRP A 89 -19.44 -12.20 21.63
C TRP A 89 -20.00 -10.82 21.90
N VAL A 90 -19.39 -10.14 22.87
CA VAL A 90 -19.60 -8.74 23.22
C VAL A 90 -18.30 -7.99 22.92
N TYR A 91 -18.39 -6.81 22.33
CA TYR A 91 -17.24 -6.06 21.83
C TYR A 91 -17.04 -4.75 22.58
N SER A 92 -15.78 -4.31 22.69
CA SER A 92 -15.47 -2.99 23.24
C SER A 92 -15.97 -1.86 22.34
N GLU A 93 -16.81 -0.98 22.88
CA GLU A 93 -17.32 0.22 22.19
C GLU A 93 -16.40 1.44 22.27
N SER A 94 -15.21 1.29 22.89
CA SER A 94 -14.32 2.40 23.21
C SER A 94 -13.78 3.14 21.97
N ALA A 95 -13.45 2.41 20.91
CA ALA A 95 -12.97 2.95 19.63
C ALA A 95 -14.06 3.02 18.56
N PHE A 96 -14.90 1.99 18.48
CA PHE A 96 -15.95 1.85 17.47
C PHE A 96 -17.21 1.29 18.12
N LYS A 97 -18.37 1.82 17.75
CA LYS A 97 -19.67 1.30 18.21
C LYS A 97 -20.02 -0.01 17.51
N GLU A 98 -19.74 -0.09 16.21
CA GLU A 98 -19.93 -1.32 15.43
C GLU A 98 -18.88 -1.38 14.32
N THR A 99 -18.19 -2.52 14.25
CA THR A 99 -17.26 -2.88 13.17
C THR A 99 -17.81 -3.99 12.30
N PHE A 100 -17.28 -4.14 11.08
CA PHE A 100 -17.67 -5.23 10.19
C PHE A 100 -17.43 -6.61 10.83
N THR A 101 -16.32 -6.80 11.55
CA THR A 101 -16.06 -8.07 12.23
C THR A 101 -16.99 -8.31 13.40
N SER A 102 -17.39 -7.25 14.12
CA SER A 102 -18.34 -7.37 15.23
C SER A 102 -19.75 -7.74 14.76
N LYS A 103 -20.18 -7.20 13.61
CA LYS A 103 -21.50 -7.48 13.04
C LYS A 103 -21.64 -8.94 12.56
N TYR A 104 -20.57 -9.49 11.98
CA TYR A 104 -20.56 -10.85 11.44
C TYR A 104 -19.89 -11.89 12.35
N ASN A 105 -19.53 -11.51 13.58
CA ASN A 105 -18.81 -12.35 14.54
C ASN A 105 -17.57 -13.06 13.96
N ILE A 106 -16.78 -12.34 13.18
CA ILE A 106 -15.56 -12.85 12.54
C ILE A 106 -14.42 -12.81 13.55
N VAL A 107 -14.39 -13.79 14.46
CA VAL A 107 -13.41 -13.92 15.54
C VAL A 107 -12.95 -15.38 15.67
N CYS A 108 -11.82 -15.61 16.33
CA CYS A 108 -11.30 -16.95 16.63
C CYS A 108 -11.06 -17.79 15.36
N ASP A 109 -11.76 -18.91 15.18
CA ASP A 109 -11.62 -19.79 14.01
C ASP A 109 -11.90 -19.03 12.71
N ASP A 110 -12.83 -18.07 12.72
CA ASP A 110 -13.21 -17.26 11.56
C ASP A 110 -12.30 -16.04 11.33
N ALA A 111 -11.32 -15.79 12.20
CA ALA A 111 -10.42 -14.64 12.07
C ALA A 111 -9.68 -14.61 10.71
N HIS A 112 -9.44 -15.78 10.11
CA HIS A 112 -8.82 -15.92 8.79
C HIS A 112 -9.63 -15.26 7.66
N ILE A 113 -10.95 -15.10 7.81
CA ILE A 113 -11.82 -14.44 6.81
C ILE A 113 -11.44 -12.96 6.66
N THR A 114 -11.03 -12.31 7.75
CA THR A 114 -10.54 -10.93 7.71
C THR A 114 -9.30 -10.82 6.83
N SER A 115 -8.32 -11.72 7.00
CA SER A 115 -7.13 -11.76 6.16
C SER A 115 -7.46 -12.09 4.70
N LEU A 116 -8.40 -13.02 4.48
CA LEU A 116 -8.86 -13.39 3.14
C LEU A 116 -9.49 -12.21 2.39
N ILE A 117 -10.41 -11.46 3.02
CA ILE A 117 -11.05 -10.27 2.41
C ILE A 117 -9.99 -9.23 2.01
N LYS A 118 -9.03 -8.96 2.90
CA LYS A 118 -7.92 -8.05 2.63
C LYS A 118 -7.09 -8.52 1.43
N SER A 119 -6.73 -9.81 1.37
CA SER A 119 -5.96 -10.39 0.27
C SER A 119 -6.74 -10.40 -1.06
N LEU A 120 -8.04 -10.70 -1.02
CA LEU A 120 -8.94 -10.68 -2.19
C LEU A 120 -9.01 -9.28 -2.82
N PHE A 121 -8.98 -8.22 -2.04
CA PHE A 121 -8.86 -6.87 -2.60
C PHE A 121 -7.56 -6.67 -3.41
N PHE A 122 -6.43 -7.25 -3.00
CA PHE A 122 -5.18 -7.15 -3.77
C PHE A 122 -5.21 -8.00 -5.04
N VAL A 123 -5.87 -9.16 -5.00
CA VAL A 123 -6.21 -9.91 -6.21
C VAL A 123 -7.03 -9.02 -7.15
N GLY A 124 -8.03 -8.31 -6.61
CA GLY A 124 -8.78 -7.29 -7.31
C GLY A 124 -7.88 -6.22 -7.94
N LYS A 125 -6.98 -5.61 -7.18
CA LYS A 125 -6.03 -4.61 -7.70
C LYS A 125 -5.16 -5.17 -8.83
N PHE A 126 -4.69 -6.41 -8.72
CA PHE A 126 -3.90 -7.06 -9.77
C PHE A 126 -4.71 -7.20 -11.06
N VAL A 127 -5.92 -7.77 -10.99
CA VAL A 127 -6.81 -7.93 -12.15
C VAL A 127 -7.18 -6.56 -12.74
N GLY A 128 -7.52 -5.59 -11.89
CA GLY A 128 -7.88 -4.24 -12.31
C GLY A 128 -6.76 -3.51 -13.04
N ALA A 129 -5.50 -3.71 -12.64
CA ALA A 129 -4.36 -3.12 -13.35
C ALA A 129 -4.24 -3.62 -14.80
N LEU A 130 -4.45 -4.92 -15.02
CA LEU A 130 -4.38 -5.53 -16.35
C LEU A 130 -5.57 -5.12 -17.22
N VAL A 131 -6.78 -5.23 -16.66
CA VAL A 131 -8.02 -4.94 -17.39
C VAL A 131 -8.16 -3.45 -17.69
N PHE A 132 -8.11 -2.59 -16.68
CA PHE A 132 -8.33 -1.16 -16.89
C PHE A 132 -7.13 -0.43 -17.51
N GLY A 133 -5.91 -0.98 -17.34
CA GLY A 133 -4.74 -0.51 -18.08
C GLY A 133 -4.95 -0.66 -19.58
N THR A 134 -5.17 -1.89 -20.05
CA THR A 134 -5.41 -2.19 -21.48
C THR A 134 -6.67 -1.53 -22.03
N LEU A 135 -7.74 -1.45 -21.23
CA LEU A 135 -8.96 -0.74 -21.61
C LEU A 135 -8.71 0.77 -21.80
N SER A 136 -7.83 1.38 -21.01
CA SER A 136 -7.51 2.80 -21.15
C SER A 136 -6.64 3.11 -22.37
N ASP A 137 -5.82 2.16 -22.82
CA ASP A 137 -5.05 2.29 -24.06
C ASP A 137 -5.96 2.17 -25.30
N THR A 138 -7.01 1.36 -25.23
CA THR A 138 -7.89 1.05 -26.38
C THR A 138 -9.09 1.99 -26.50
N PHE A 139 -9.84 2.22 -25.42
CA PHE A 139 -11.07 3.04 -25.44
C PHE A 139 -10.82 4.53 -25.18
N GLY A 140 -9.64 4.88 -24.65
CA GLY A 140 -9.26 6.25 -24.26
C GLY A 140 -9.13 6.42 -22.75
N ARG A 141 -8.22 7.31 -22.35
CA ARG A 141 -7.88 7.55 -20.94
C ARG A 141 -9.07 8.15 -20.18
N LYS A 142 -9.69 9.19 -20.73
CA LYS A 142 -10.83 9.87 -20.10
C LYS A 142 -12.00 8.92 -19.90
N LYS A 143 -12.44 8.23 -20.95
CA LYS A 143 -13.61 7.33 -20.88
C LYS A 143 -13.41 6.23 -19.84
N THR A 144 -12.24 5.59 -19.85
CA THR A 144 -11.91 4.52 -18.89
C THR A 144 -11.77 5.05 -17.45
N PHE A 145 -11.24 6.25 -17.27
CA PHE A 145 -11.17 6.89 -15.94
C PHE A 145 -12.56 7.10 -15.34
N TYR A 146 -13.52 7.59 -16.11
CA TYR A 146 -14.88 7.79 -15.61
C TYR A 146 -15.65 6.48 -15.45
N LEU A 147 -15.46 5.51 -16.35
CA LEU A 147 -16.02 4.17 -16.18
C LEU A 147 -15.59 3.56 -14.85
N THR A 148 -14.27 3.61 -14.55
CA THR A 148 -13.73 3.09 -13.30
C THR A 148 -14.19 3.90 -12.09
N LEU A 149 -14.34 5.23 -12.20
CA LEU A 149 -14.91 6.07 -11.12
C LEU A 149 -16.37 5.73 -10.81
N VAL A 150 -17.22 5.59 -11.83
CA VAL A 150 -18.65 5.25 -11.65
C VAL A 150 -18.78 3.86 -11.04
N MET A 151 -18.02 2.89 -11.55
CA MET A 151 -17.97 1.55 -10.98
C MET A 151 -17.46 1.58 -9.53
N HIS A 152 -16.38 2.33 -9.25
CA HIS A 152 -15.82 2.46 -7.91
C HIS A 152 -16.84 3.03 -6.91
N PHE A 153 -17.52 4.12 -7.28
CA PHE A 153 -18.59 4.70 -6.47
C PHE A 153 -19.72 3.69 -6.23
N GLY A 154 -20.26 3.07 -7.29
CA GLY A 154 -21.36 2.13 -7.16
C GLY A 154 -21.02 0.92 -6.29
N ILE A 155 -19.81 0.37 -6.44
CA ILE A 155 -19.34 -0.79 -5.67
C ILE A 155 -19.08 -0.41 -4.22
N THR A 156 -18.36 0.68 -3.95
CA THR A 156 -18.05 1.10 -2.57
C THR A 156 -19.30 1.53 -1.80
N PHE A 157 -20.20 2.26 -2.47
CA PHE A 157 -21.50 2.60 -1.94
C PHE A 157 -22.29 1.32 -1.61
N GLY A 158 -22.48 0.43 -2.59
CA GLY A 158 -23.19 -0.84 -2.43
C GLY A 158 -22.61 -1.76 -1.34
N SER A 159 -21.29 -1.71 -1.11
CA SER A 159 -20.62 -2.49 -0.06
C SER A 159 -21.10 -2.16 1.35
N SER A 160 -21.64 -0.95 1.56
CA SER A 160 -22.25 -0.53 2.82
C SER A 160 -23.49 -1.35 3.18
N TRP A 161 -24.19 -1.91 2.18
CA TRP A 161 -25.39 -2.75 2.35
C TRP A 161 -25.13 -4.24 2.18
N SER A 162 -23.87 -4.67 2.26
CA SER A 162 -23.55 -6.10 2.24
C SER A 162 -24.33 -6.84 3.35
N SER A 163 -24.97 -7.95 2.98
CA SER A 163 -25.78 -8.80 3.86
C SER A 163 -25.04 -10.03 4.39
N SER A 164 -23.88 -10.34 3.82
CA SER A 164 -23.04 -11.49 4.16
C SER A 164 -21.57 -11.16 3.97
N SER A 165 -20.70 -11.81 4.75
CA SER A 165 -19.24 -11.74 4.63
C SER A 165 -18.74 -12.15 3.24
N THR A 166 -19.39 -13.14 2.59
CA THR A 166 -19.04 -13.57 1.23
C THR A 166 -19.36 -12.50 0.19
N VAL A 167 -20.53 -11.86 0.29
CA VAL A 167 -20.91 -10.76 -0.61
C VAL A 167 -19.91 -9.62 -0.47
N TYR A 168 -19.50 -9.30 0.77
CA TYR A 168 -18.48 -8.30 1.02
C TYR A 168 -17.11 -8.67 0.44
N ALA A 169 -16.71 -9.94 0.53
CA ALA A 169 -15.47 -10.44 -0.05
C ALA A 169 -15.45 -10.26 -1.58
N VAL A 170 -16.55 -10.58 -2.27
CA VAL A 170 -16.69 -10.38 -3.72
C VAL A 170 -16.64 -8.89 -4.07
N LEU A 171 -17.37 -8.06 -3.33
CA LEU A 171 -17.35 -6.60 -3.52
C LEU A 171 -15.97 -6.01 -3.23
N SER A 172 -15.18 -6.61 -2.34
CA SER A 172 -13.81 -6.20 -2.04
C SER A 172 -12.86 -6.45 -3.21
N VAL A 173 -13.01 -7.57 -3.94
CA VAL A 173 -12.28 -7.81 -5.20
C VAL A 173 -12.62 -6.72 -6.22
N ALA A 174 -13.92 -6.44 -6.40
CA ALA A 174 -14.38 -5.42 -7.34
C ALA A 174 -13.92 -4.00 -6.94
N THR A 175 -13.91 -3.71 -5.64
CA THR A 175 -13.37 -2.45 -5.08
C THR A 175 -11.88 -2.33 -5.37
N GLY A 176 -11.11 -3.40 -5.17
CA GLY A 176 -9.68 -3.43 -5.48
C GLY A 176 -9.41 -3.17 -6.95
N ALA A 177 -10.16 -3.82 -7.84
CA ALA A 177 -10.01 -3.67 -9.28
C ALA A 177 -10.30 -2.23 -9.74
N THR A 178 -11.42 -1.67 -9.32
CA THR A 178 -11.82 -0.29 -9.67
C THR A 178 -10.90 0.76 -9.07
N THR A 179 -10.49 0.61 -7.80
CA THR A 179 -9.51 1.51 -7.16
C THR A 179 -8.22 1.56 -7.95
N GLN A 180 -7.72 0.41 -8.41
CA GLN A 180 -6.50 0.35 -9.19
C GLN A 180 -6.67 0.98 -10.59
N GLY A 181 -7.83 0.78 -11.22
CA GLY A 181 -8.19 1.42 -12.48
C GLY A 181 -8.19 2.95 -12.37
N VAL A 182 -8.87 3.50 -11.35
CA VAL A 182 -8.89 4.95 -11.09
C VAL A 182 -7.47 5.49 -10.90
N PHE A 183 -6.63 4.80 -10.11
CA PHE A 183 -5.26 5.23 -9.87
C PHE A 183 -4.39 5.22 -11.13
N ILE A 184 -4.30 4.09 -11.85
CA ILE A 184 -3.42 3.98 -13.03
C ILE A 184 -3.87 4.94 -14.12
N VAL A 185 -5.17 4.94 -14.45
CA VAL A 185 -5.66 5.73 -15.57
C VAL A 185 -5.59 7.22 -15.25
N GLY A 186 -5.92 7.61 -14.01
CA GLY A 186 -5.78 9.00 -13.56
C GLY A 186 -4.32 9.48 -13.56
N PHE A 187 -3.40 8.64 -13.08
CA PHE A 187 -1.97 8.95 -13.08
C PHE A 187 -1.41 9.15 -14.49
N VAL A 188 -1.71 8.22 -15.41
CA VAL A 188 -1.28 8.29 -16.81
C VAL A 188 -1.86 9.53 -17.49
N LEU A 189 -3.15 9.80 -17.29
CA LEU A 189 -3.82 10.98 -17.84
C LEU A 189 -3.16 12.29 -17.36
N GLY A 190 -2.79 12.38 -16.09
CA GLY A 190 -2.09 13.53 -15.53
C GLY A 190 -0.69 13.73 -16.13
N ILE A 191 0.08 12.65 -16.30
CA ILE A 191 1.45 12.72 -16.84
C ILE A 191 1.44 13.00 -18.35
N GLU A 192 0.52 12.40 -19.10
CA GLU A 192 0.42 12.61 -20.54
C GLU A 192 0.00 14.04 -20.89
N PHE A 193 -0.69 14.72 -19.98
CA PHE A 193 -1.13 16.11 -20.14
C PHE A 193 -0.02 17.14 -19.91
N VAL A 194 1.03 16.80 -19.15
CA VAL A 194 2.11 17.72 -18.83
C VAL A 194 3.37 17.52 -19.68
N GLY A 195 4.08 18.61 -19.95
CA GLY A 195 5.35 18.58 -20.67
C GLY A 195 6.47 17.89 -19.87
N PRO A 196 7.56 17.42 -20.53
CA PRO A 196 8.66 16.68 -19.89
C PRO A 196 9.23 17.36 -18.63
N SER A 197 9.34 18.69 -18.65
CA SER A 197 9.90 19.49 -17.55
C SER A 197 9.07 19.45 -16.26
N LYS A 198 7.77 19.15 -16.35
CA LYS A 198 6.84 19.14 -15.19
C LYS A 198 6.34 17.73 -14.84
N ARG A 199 6.73 16.68 -15.58
CA ARG A 199 6.31 15.30 -15.31
C ARG A 199 6.69 14.83 -13.92
N LYS A 200 7.90 15.14 -13.45
CA LYS A 200 8.34 14.83 -12.08
C LYS A 200 7.35 15.41 -11.06
N SER A 201 7.04 16.70 -11.17
CA SER A 201 6.11 17.37 -10.25
C SER A 201 4.70 16.77 -10.32
N ALA A 202 4.18 16.49 -11.52
CA ALA A 202 2.85 15.92 -11.69
C ALA A 202 2.73 14.51 -11.07
N GLY A 203 3.73 13.65 -11.24
CA GLY A 203 3.75 12.33 -10.61
C GLY A 203 3.86 12.39 -9.09
N MET A 204 4.69 13.30 -8.56
CA MET A 204 4.93 13.46 -7.13
C MET A 204 3.72 14.01 -6.37
N ILE A 205 2.97 14.93 -6.98
CA ILE A 205 1.77 15.55 -6.36
C ILE A 205 0.73 14.50 -5.96
N VAL A 206 0.59 13.42 -6.74
CA VAL A 206 -0.36 12.33 -6.45
C VAL A 206 -0.08 11.69 -5.08
N HIS A 207 1.18 11.56 -4.69
CA HIS A 207 1.58 10.98 -3.40
C HIS A 207 1.23 11.89 -2.20
N PHE A 208 1.19 13.22 -2.38
CA PHE A 208 0.72 14.13 -1.34
C PHE A 208 -0.79 13.99 -1.11
N PHE A 209 -1.59 13.85 -2.18
CA PHE A 209 -3.03 13.58 -2.05
C PHE A 209 -3.30 12.23 -1.38
N PHE A 210 -2.44 11.25 -1.63
CA PHE A 210 -2.50 9.97 -0.92
C PHE A 210 -2.30 10.15 0.59
N GLY A 211 -1.27 10.89 1.02
CA GLY A 211 -1.05 11.23 2.43
C GLY A 211 -2.20 12.04 3.04
N PHE A 212 -2.79 12.97 2.30
CA PHE A 212 -3.96 13.73 2.73
C PHE A 212 -5.17 12.84 3.01
N GLY A 213 -5.42 11.85 2.15
CA GLY A 213 -6.46 10.84 2.39
C GLY A 213 -6.24 10.04 3.68
N LEU A 214 -4.98 9.69 3.96
CA LEU A 214 -4.62 8.99 5.21
C LEU A 214 -4.82 9.84 6.47
N ILE A 215 -4.71 11.17 6.38
CA ILE A 215 -4.97 12.09 7.49
C ILE A 215 -6.47 12.28 7.73
N ILE A 216 -7.27 12.35 6.67
CA ILE A 216 -8.72 12.51 6.79
C ILE A 216 -9.39 11.26 7.35
N LEU A 217 -8.92 10.07 6.97
CA LEU A 217 -9.49 8.80 7.37
C LEU A 217 -9.67 8.62 8.90
N PRO A 218 -8.66 8.87 9.77
CA PRO A 218 -8.83 8.80 11.22
C PRO A 218 -9.84 9.82 11.76
N ALA A 219 -9.94 11.01 11.15
CA ALA A 219 -10.92 12.01 11.55
C ALA A 219 -12.34 11.52 11.25
N VAL A 220 -12.61 11.03 10.03
CA VAL A 220 -13.90 10.44 9.67
C VAL A 220 -14.24 9.27 10.59
N SER A 221 -13.26 8.39 10.83
CA SER A 221 -13.37 7.23 11.71
C SER A 221 -13.74 7.63 13.15
N TYR A 222 -13.10 8.68 13.70
CA TYR A 222 -13.34 9.18 15.05
C TYR A 222 -14.75 9.74 15.26
N PHE A 223 -15.31 10.41 14.24
CA PHE A 223 -16.65 11.00 14.31
C PHE A 223 -17.76 10.00 14.01
N ALA A 224 -17.60 9.17 12.98
CA ALA A 224 -18.68 8.28 12.52
C ALA A 224 -18.81 7.02 13.41
N ARG A 225 -17.70 6.45 13.89
CA ARG A 225 -17.60 5.27 14.80
C ARG A 225 -18.37 4.00 14.41
N HIS A 226 -19.07 3.99 13.28
CA HIS A 226 -19.76 2.83 12.71
C HIS A 226 -19.25 2.57 11.29
N TRP A 227 -18.92 1.31 10.99
CA TRP A 227 -18.38 0.91 9.68
C TRP A 227 -19.28 1.32 8.51
N TYR A 228 -20.61 1.29 8.68
CA TYR A 228 -21.59 1.69 7.66
C TYR A 228 -21.40 3.15 7.23
N TYR A 229 -21.41 4.10 8.18
CA TYR A 229 -21.27 5.52 7.87
C TYR A 229 -19.88 5.85 7.35
N ILE A 230 -18.84 5.17 7.83
CA ILE A 230 -17.47 5.42 7.35
C ILE A 230 -17.34 5.00 5.87
N ASN A 231 -17.89 3.85 5.46
CA ASN A 231 -17.94 3.45 4.04
C ASN A 231 -18.64 4.51 3.18
N LEU A 232 -19.82 4.96 3.62
CA LEU A 232 -20.62 5.92 2.87
C LEU A 232 -19.90 7.26 2.71
N ILE A 233 -19.33 7.80 3.79
CA ILE A 233 -18.57 9.06 3.76
C ILE A 233 -17.34 8.93 2.86
N CYS A 234 -16.61 7.81 2.92
CA CYS A 234 -15.44 7.58 2.08
C CYS A 234 -15.79 7.37 0.59
N SER A 235 -17.01 6.91 0.26
CA SER A 235 -17.48 6.80 -1.12
C SER A 235 -17.89 8.16 -1.74
N ALA A 236 -18.32 9.12 -0.92
CA ALA A 236 -18.85 10.40 -1.38
C ALA A 236 -17.90 11.23 -2.27
N PRO A 237 -16.58 11.34 -1.99
CA PRO A 237 -15.65 12.04 -2.87
C PRO A 237 -15.64 11.51 -4.31
N ALA A 238 -15.84 10.21 -4.52
CA ALA A 238 -15.89 9.64 -5.87
C ALA A 238 -17.08 10.21 -6.67
N ALA A 239 -18.23 10.46 -6.03
CA ALA A 239 -19.38 11.09 -6.68
C ALA A 239 -19.08 12.53 -7.13
N ILE A 240 -18.33 13.28 -6.31
CA ILE A 240 -17.90 14.64 -6.67
C ILE A 240 -17.01 14.60 -7.91
N PHE A 241 -16.09 13.63 -8.02
CA PHE A 241 -15.22 13.48 -9.20
C PHE A 241 -15.97 13.13 -10.48
N ILE A 242 -17.12 12.46 -10.41
CA ILE A 242 -17.97 12.16 -11.59
C ILE A 242 -18.49 13.46 -12.22
N VAL A 243 -18.83 14.48 -11.41
CA VAL A 243 -19.34 15.77 -11.90
C VAL A 243 -18.32 16.52 -12.77
N TYR A 244 -17.03 16.25 -12.59
CA TYR A 244 -15.95 16.90 -13.35
C TYR A 244 -15.81 16.45 -14.81
N TRP A 245 -16.72 15.62 -15.34
CA TRP A 245 -16.69 15.11 -16.74
C TRP A 245 -16.42 16.18 -17.80
N TRP A 246 -17.01 17.36 -17.63
CA TRP A 246 -16.90 18.47 -18.58
C TRP A 246 -15.57 19.22 -18.49
N LEU A 247 -14.92 19.20 -17.33
CA LEU A 247 -13.68 19.94 -17.11
C LEU A 247 -12.47 19.20 -17.70
N LEU A 248 -12.49 17.86 -17.63
CA LEU A 248 -11.31 17.05 -17.90
C LEU A 248 -11.23 16.68 -19.39
N PRO A 249 -10.22 17.14 -20.14
CA PRO A 249 -10.02 16.77 -21.55
C PRO A 249 -9.42 15.36 -21.69
N GLU A 250 -9.50 14.79 -22.89
CA GLU A 250 -8.79 13.56 -23.21
C GLU A 250 -7.27 13.81 -23.35
N SER A 251 -6.47 12.76 -23.19
CA SER A 251 -5.02 12.83 -23.35
C SER A 251 -4.63 13.24 -24.79
N PRO A 252 -3.89 14.35 -24.98
CA PRO A 252 -3.40 14.75 -26.29
C PRO A 252 -2.50 13.69 -26.94
N ARG A 253 -1.69 12.99 -26.14
CA ARG A 253 -0.79 11.94 -26.63
C ARG A 253 -1.56 10.75 -27.17
N TRP A 254 -2.54 10.28 -26.41
CA TRP A 254 -3.40 9.18 -26.84
C TRP A 254 -4.18 9.52 -28.12
N LEU A 255 -4.64 10.77 -28.27
CA LEU A 255 -5.30 11.23 -29.49
C LEU A 255 -4.36 11.23 -30.70
N ILE A 256 -3.11 11.66 -30.53
CA ILE A 256 -2.09 11.65 -31.59
C ILE A 256 -1.78 10.21 -32.02
N THR A 257 -1.57 9.30 -31.07
CA THR A 257 -1.31 7.88 -31.37
C THR A 257 -2.48 7.19 -32.08
N ASN A 258 -3.72 7.61 -31.78
CA ASN A 258 -4.93 7.10 -32.45
C ASN A 258 -5.34 7.92 -33.68
N GLN A 259 -4.42 8.72 -34.26
CA GLN A 259 -4.64 9.49 -35.50
C GLN A 259 -5.80 10.52 -35.42
N ARG A 260 -6.22 10.92 -34.22
CA ARG A 260 -7.27 11.94 -33.98
C ARG A 260 -6.67 13.33 -33.81
N TYR A 261 -5.98 13.80 -34.85
CA TYR A 261 -5.17 15.02 -34.82
C TYR A 261 -5.98 16.30 -34.61
N GLU A 262 -7.19 16.41 -35.16
CA GLU A 262 -8.04 17.60 -34.99
C GLU A 262 -8.43 17.84 -33.54
N GLU A 263 -8.79 16.77 -32.82
CA GLU A 263 -9.16 16.85 -31.41
C GLU A 263 -7.95 17.17 -30.55
N ALA A 264 -6.80 16.57 -30.84
CA ALA A 264 -5.54 16.89 -30.19
C ALA A 264 -5.17 18.36 -30.38
N ASN A 265 -5.29 18.90 -31.60
CA ASN A 265 -5.05 20.31 -31.91
C ASN A 265 -5.98 21.25 -31.13
N LYS A 266 -7.28 20.95 -31.04
CA LYS A 266 -8.24 21.76 -30.26
C LYS A 266 -7.85 21.83 -28.77
N ILE A 267 -7.45 20.70 -28.19
CA ILE A 267 -7.02 20.63 -26.78
C ILE A 267 -5.71 21.38 -26.59
N LEU A 268 -4.70 21.14 -27.44
CA LEU A 268 -3.39 21.79 -27.35
C LEU A 268 -3.49 23.32 -27.54
N GLN A 269 -4.35 23.81 -28.44
CA GLN A 269 -4.60 25.24 -28.58
C GLN A 269 -5.25 25.85 -27.33
N LYS A 270 -6.16 25.13 -26.67
CA LYS A 270 -6.74 25.58 -25.39
C LYS A 270 -5.66 25.69 -24.30
N VAL A 271 -4.80 24.68 -24.20
CA VAL A 271 -3.65 24.67 -23.27
C VAL A 271 -2.68 25.80 -23.60
N ALA A 272 -2.39 26.03 -24.88
CA ALA A 272 -1.52 27.11 -25.35
C ALA A 272 -2.05 28.49 -24.97
N LYS A 273 -3.36 28.74 -25.13
CA LYS A 273 -4.02 29.97 -24.69
C LYS A 273 -3.88 30.20 -23.19
N VAL A 274 -4.09 29.17 -22.37
CA VAL A 274 -3.94 29.26 -20.91
C VAL A 274 -2.49 29.55 -20.51
N ASN A 275 -1.54 28.89 -21.18
CA ASN A 275 -0.11 29.07 -20.95
C ASN A 275 0.47 30.32 -21.63
N LYS A 276 -0.34 31.09 -22.36
CA LYS A 276 0.06 32.29 -23.12
C LYS A 276 1.19 32.03 -24.13
N VAL A 277 1.16 30.87 -24.77
CA VAL A 277 2.10 30.49 -25.84
C VAL A 277 1.33 30.36 -27.15
N THR A 278 1.90 30.85 -28.25
CA THR A 278 1.34 30.66 -29.60
C THR A 278 1.91 29.40 -30.24
N ILE A 279 1.03 28.53 -30.73
CA ILE A 279 1.41 27.31 -31.44
C ILE A 279 0.78 27.34 -32.84
N LYS A 280 1.46 26.79 -33.86
CA LYS A 280 0.93 26.65 -35.21
C LYS A 280 -0.44 25.94 -35.17
N ARG A 281 -1.38 26.39 -36.00
CA ARG A 281 -2.77 25.92 -35.99
C ARG A 281 -2.90 24.44 -36.41
N ASN A 282 -2.00 23.98 -37.29
CA ASN A 282 -1.91 22.61 -37.80
C ASN A 282 -0.53 22.01 -37.45
N LEU A 283 -0.37 21.56 -36.20
CA LEU A 283 0.89 20.98 -35.72
C LEU A 283 1.28 19.65 -36.38
N PHE A 284 0.29 18.92 -36.90
CA PHE A 284 0.44 17.51 -37.27
C PHE A 284 0.32 17.26 -38.78
N GLU A 285 0.24 18.30 -39.62
CA GLU A 285 0.22 18.16 -41.08
C GLU A 285 1.56 17.65 -41.67
N GLU A 286 2.67 17.78 -40.92
CA GLU A 286 4.02 17.34 -41.35
C GLU A 286 4.48 16.04 -40.67
N MET A 287 3.71 15.46 -39.74
CA MET A 287 4.09 14.23 -39.02
C MET A 287 3.59 12.99 -39.79
N GLU A 288 4.22 12.71 -40.93
CA GLU A 288 4.09 11.42 -41.59
C GLU A 288 4.88 10.36 -40.79
N SER A 289 4.24 9.20 -40.61
CA SER A 289 4.54 8.13 -39.65
C SER A 289 6.00 7.65 -39.59
N GLU A 290 6.68 7.92 -38.46
CA GLU A 290 7.70 7.00 -37.94
C GLU A 290 7.05 6.13 -36.85
N GLU A 291 6.60 4.93 -37.23
CA GLU A 291 6.31 3.87 -36.25
C GLU A 291 7.63 3.39 -35.64
N ILE A 292 8.05 4.00 -34.54
CA ILE A 292 9.09 3.42 -33.68
C ILE A 292 8.46 2.23 -32.96
N LYS A 293 8.48 1.05 -33.59
CA LYS A 293 8.15 -0.22 -32.92
C LYS A 293 9.30 -0.58 -31.99
N PRO A 294 9.10 -0.67 -30.67
CA PRO A 294 10.11 -1.24 -29.79
C PRO A 294 10.24 -2.75 -30.09
N THR A 295 11.23 -3.13 -30.88
CA THR A 295 11.56 -4.53 -31.20
C THR A 295 12.41 -5.18 -30.10
N GLY A 296 11.94 -5.13 -28.85
CA GLY A 296 12.54 -5.83 -27.73
C GLY A 296 11.69 -7.04 -27.35
N ARG A 297 12.23 -8.26 -27.43
CA ARG A 297 11.53 -9.46 -26.91
C ARG A 297 11.81 -9.56 -25.41
N VAL A 298 10.76 -9.71 -24.60
CA VAL A 298 10.85 -9.77 -23.11
C VAL A 298 11.86 -10.80 -22.61
N TRP A 299 12.01 -11.93 -23.33
CA TRP A 299 12.99 -12.98 -23.03
C TRP A 299 14.44 -12.48 -23.00
N GLN A 300 14.74 -11.39 -23.69
CA GLN A 300 16.09 -10.84 -23.75
C GLN A 300 16.54 -10.21 -22.41
N LEU A 301 15.62 -9.87 -21.49
CA LEU A 301 15.96 -9.50 -20.10
C LEU A 301 16.67 -10.64 -19.35
N PHE A 302 16.37 -11.89 -19.69
CA PHE A 302 16.92 -13.08 -19.03
C PHE A 302 18.15 -13.64 -19.77
N SER A 303 18.56 -13.00 -20.88
CA SER A 303 19.56 -13.56 -21.78
C SER A 303 21.01 -13.41 -21.28
N SER A 304 21.29 -12.42 -20.43
CA SER A 304 22.63 -12.16 -19.86
C SER A 304 22.61 -12.29 -18.34
N LYS A 305 23.65 -12.89 -17.76
CA LYS A 305 23.78 -13.10 -16.30
C LYS A 305 23.70 -11.79 -15.50
N VAL A 306 24.23 -10.68 -16.03
CA VAL A 306 24.20 -9.37 -15.36
C VAL A 306 22.78 -8.79 -15.34
N MET A 307 22.11 -8.80 -16.50
CA MET A 307 20.72 -8.33 -16.62
C MET A 307 19.74 -9.21 -15.84
N LEU A 308 19.98 -10.51 -15.79
CA LEU A 308 19.21 -11.45 -14.98
C LEU A 308 19.33 -11.09 -13.50
N VAL A 309 20.55 -10.88 -12.98
CA VAL A 309 20.78 -10.51 -11.58
C VAL A 309 20.14 -9.16 -11.25
N HIS A 310 20.31 -8.14 -12.09
CA HIS A 310 19.63 -6.85 -11.91
C HIS A 310 18.11 -7.00 -11.88
N THR A 311 17.55 -7.75 -12.84
CA THR A 311 16.10 -7.99 -12.92
C THR A 311 15.60 -8.74 -11.69
N LEU A 312 16.27 -9.80 -11.24
CA LEU A 312 15.89 -10.55 -10.05
C LEU A 312 15.98 -9.70 -8.77
N ILE A 313 17.01 -8.88 -8.62
CA ILE A 313 17.13 -7.95 -7.49
C ILE A 313 15.97 -6.94 -7.52
N ILE A 314 15.64 -6.36 -8.68
CA ILE A 314 14.51 -5.44 -8.81
C ILE A 314 13.19 -6.16 -8.48
N LEU A 315 12.95 -7.35 -9.03
CA LEU A 315 11.73 -8.13 -8.75
C LEU A 315 11.60 -8.45 -7.25
N PHE A 316 12.69 -8.87 -6.61
CA PHE A 316 12.73 -9.10 -5.17
C PHE A 316 12.46 -7.81 -4.39
N ASN A 317 13.09 -6.70 -4.77
CA ASN A 317 12.87 -5.40 -4.16
C ASN A 317 11.43 -4.92 -4.31
N TRP A 318 10.79 -5.14 -5.46
CA TRP A 318 9.38 -4.80 -5.68
C TRP A 318 8.41 -5.71 -4.89
N GLN A 319 8.72 -7.00 -4.79
CA GLN A 319 7.96 -7.93 -3.97
C GLN A 319 8.05 -7.54 -2.49
N VAL A 320 9.28 -7.38 -1.97
CA VAL A 320 9.53 -6.92 -0.60
C VAL A 320 8.93 -5.55 -0.38
N MET A 321 9.08 -4.61 -1.31
CA MET A 321 8.46 -3.30 -1.26
C MET A 321 6.96 -3.39 -1.13
N CYS A 322 6.28 -4.33 -1.77
CA CYS A 322 4.83 -4.43 -1.60
C CYS A 322 4.42 -5.13 -0.31
N VAL A 323 5.17 -6.16 0.12
CA VAL A 323 4.98 -6.78 1.44
C VAL A 323 5.15 -5.74 2.54
N VAL A 324 6.23 -4.97 2.46
CA VAL A 324 6.63 -3.93 3.41
C VAL A 324 5.83 -2.63 3.21
N SER A 325 5.38 -2.29 2.01
CA SER A 325 4.42 -1.19 1.80
C SER A 325 3.03 -1.55 2.31
N MET A 326 2.75 -2.84 2.45
CA MET A 326 1.58 -3.32 3.16
C MET A 326 1.82 -3.38 4.67
N THR A 327 3.06 -3.59 5.13
CA THR A 327 3.54 -3.28 6.50
C THR A 327 3.60 -1.79 6.79
N TYR A 328 3.72 -0.93 5.80
CA TYR A 328 3.57 0.51 5.92
C TYR A 328 2.09 0.85 6.21
N TYR A 329 1.14 -0.03 5.83
CA TYR A 329 -0.19 -0.12 6.44
C TYR A 329 -0.28 -1.09 7.64
N GLY A 330 0.77 -1.86 7.91
CA GLY A 330 0.86 -2.87 8.98
C GLY A 330 1.46 -2.39 10.30
N LEU A 331 2.27 -1.33 10.31
CA LEU A 331 2.49 -0.44 11.47
C LEU A 331 1.18 0.22 11.87
N TYR A 332 0.28 0.36 10.90
CA TYR A 332 -1.09 0.73 11.09
C TYR A 332 -1.97 -0.49 11.49
N LEU A 333 -1.77 -1.72 10.97
CA LEU A 333 -2.38 -2.99 11.46
C LEU A 333 -2.04 -3.28 12.93
N ASN A 334 -0.80 -3.01 13.30
CA ASN A 334 -0.31 -3.05 14.66
C ASN A 334 -0.57 -1.74 15.41
N ALA A 335 -1.15 -0.68 14.85
CA ALA A 335 -1.41 0.56 15.62
C ALA A 335 -2.31 0.32 16.84
N GLY A 336 -3.17 -0.71 16.77
CA GLY A 336 -3.92 -1.23 17.92
C GLY A 336 -3.07 -2.01 18.92
N ASN A 337 -1.99 -2.67 18.47
CA ASN A 337 -1.00 -3.37 19.29
C ASN A 337 0.14 -2.46 19.80
N LEU A 338 0.34 -1.28 19.19
CA LEU A 338 1.37 -0.30 19.55
C LEU A 338 1.07 0.40 20.89
N GLY A 339 -0.12 0.20 21.47
CA GLY A 339 -0.57 0.94 22.64
C GLY A 339 -0.88 2.40 22.31
N GLY A 340 -1.51 3.10 23.27
CA GLY A 340 -1.91 4.50 23.11
C GLY A 340 -3.22 4.69 22.32
N ASN A 341 -3.42 5.92 21.81
CA ASN A 341 -4.65 6.28 21.10
C ASN A 341 -4.58 5.85 19.62
N PHE A 342 -5.47 4.94 19.25
CA PHE A 342 -5.58 4.39 17.90
C PHE A 342 -5.70 5.45 16.79
N HIS A 343 -6.60 6.44 16.95
CA HIS A 343 -6.81 7.48 15.93
C HIS A 343 -5.61 8.42 15.80
N LEU A 344 -4.92 8.71 16.92
CA LEU A 344 -3.71 9.53 16.91
C LEU A 344 -2.57 8.83 16.17
N ASN A 345 -2.35 7.54 16.43
CA ASN A 345 -1.34 6.75 15.74
C ASN A 345 -1.60 6.71 14.22
N MET A 346 -2.86 6.59 13.80
CA MET A 346 -3.25 6.70 12.39
C MET A 346 -2.97 8.08 11.79
N PHE A 347 -3.29 9.14 12.53
CA PHE A 347 -3.06 10.52 12.09
C PHE A 347 -1.57 10.83 11.91
N LEU A 348 -0.75 10.48 12.90
CA LEU A 348 0.71 10.64 12.85
C LEU A 348 1.31 9.85 11.70
N SER A 349 0.81 8.64 11.46
CA SER A 349 1.18 7.82 10.32
C SER A 349 0.93 8.56 9.00
N GLY A 350 -0.24 9.18 8.80
CA GLY A 350 -0.52 10.01 7.61
C GLY A 350 0.36 11.25 7.51
N LEU A 351 0.69 11.89 8.64
CA LEU A 351 1.51 13.10 8.70
C LEU A 351 2.94 12.86 8.23
N VAL A 352 3.53 11.70 8.55
CA VAL A 352 4.90 11.32 8.17
C VAL A 352 5.10 11.19 6.65
N GLU A 353 4.03 11.02 5.87
CA GLU A 353 4.13 10.97 4.39
C GLU A 353 4.59 12.29 3.79
N PHE A 354 4.14 13.42 4.34
CA PHE A 354 4.44 14.74 3.83
C PHE A 354 5.95 15.05 3.87
N PRO A 355 6.65 14.93 5.01
CA PRO A 355 8.09 15.14 5.04
C PRO A 355 8.85 14.09 4.22
N ALA A 356 8.40 12.83 4.16
CA ALA A 356 9.05 11.81 3.33
C ALA A 356 8.97 12.15 1.83
N ASN A 357 7.78 12.49 1.34
CA ASN A 357 7.56 12.90 -0.05
C ASN A 357 8.31 14.20 -0.39
N ALA A 358 8.33 15.17 0.52
CA ALA A 358 9.08 16.41 0.36
C ALA A 358 10.60 16.17 0.30
N MET A 359 11.12 15.28 1.16
CA MET A 359 12.53 14.89 1.15
C MET A 359 12.93 14.31 -0.21
N ILE A 360 12.15 13.37 -0.76
CA ILE A 360 12.42 12.78 -2.09
C ILE A 360 12.39 13.87 -3.16
N TRP A 361 11.42 14.79 -3.12
CA TRP A 361 11.33 15.86 -4.11
C TRP A 361 12.64 16.64 -4.18
N LEU A 362 13.16 17.05 -3.03
CA LEU A 362 14.34 17.89 -2.90
C LEU A 362 15.66 17.14 -3.12
N LEU A 363 15.76 15.89 -2.67
CA LEU A 363 17.03 15.16 -2.60
C LEU A 363 17.29 14.22 -3.78
N VAL A 364 16.25 13.72 -4.47
CA VAL A 364 16.44 12.67 -5.51
C VAL A 364 17.37 13.09 -6.63
N ASP A 365 17.34 14.37 -7.02
CA ASP A 365 18.20 14.91 -8.09
C ASP A 365 19.58 15.36 -7.58
N ARG A 366 19.81 15.41 -6.27
CA ARG A 366 21.08 15.86 -5.67
C ARG A 366 21.92 14.72 -5.13
N VAL A 367 21.30 13.80 -4.39
CA VAL A 367 21.97 12.70 -3.69
C VAL A 367 22.06 11.44 -4.56
N GLY A 368 21.12 11.28 -5.50
CA GLY A 368 21.00 10.08 -6.33
C GLY A 368 19.90 9.14 -5.84
N ARG A 369 19.55 8.16 -6.67
CA ARG A 369 18.40 7.26 -6.43
C ARG A 369 18.79 6.11 -5.51
N LYS A 370 19.96 5.51 -5.74
CA LYS A 370 20.47 4.37 -4.96
C LYS A 370 20.63 4.66 -3.47
N PRO A 371 21.35 5.72 -3.02
CA PRO A 371 21.55 5.95 -1.59
C PRO A 371 20.24 6.25 -0.88
N ILE A 372 19.32 7.01 -1.49
CA ILE A 372 18.01 7.30 -0.90
C ILE A 372 17.22 6.01 -0.70
N TYR A 373 17.19 5.13 -1.70
CA TYR A 373 16.50 3.85 -1.60
C TYR A 373 17.12 2.93 -0.54
N CYS A 374 18.44 2.71 -0.59
CA CYS A 374 19.13 1.83 0.34
C CYS A 374 19.05 2.33 1.79
N LEU A 375 19.29 3.63 2.02
CA LEU A 375 19.20 4.21 3.36
C LEU A 375 17.77 4.16 3.89
N GLY A 376 16.77 4.48 3.05
CA GLY A 376 15.36 4.37 3.42
C GLY A 376 14.97 2.96 3.84
N MET A 377 15.44 1.95 3.10
CA MET A 377 15.17 0.54 3.37
C MET A 377 15.85 0.00 4.62
N ILE A 378 17.13 0.32 4.80
CA ILE A 378 17.89 -0.11 5.98
C ILE A 378 17.36 0.61 7.23
N LEU A 379 17.08 1.91 7.15
CA LEU A 379 16.47 2.66 8.26
C LEU A 379 15.08 2.09 8.62
N GLY A 380 14.25 1.84 7.60
CA GLY A 380 12.94 1.20 7.73
C GLY A 380 13.00 -0.16 8.41
N GLY A 381 13.93 -1.01 7.98
CA GLY A 381 14.09 -2.35 8.53
C GLY A 381 14.68 -2.37 9.93
N CYS A 382 15.75 -1.59 10.17
CA CYS A 382 16.39 -1.49 11.48
C CYS A 382 15.44 -0.95 12.56
N SER A 383 14.62 0.04 12.22
CA SER A 383 13.60 0.56 13.16
C SER A 383 12.49 -0.46 13.45
N CYS A 384 12.03 -1.23 12.45
CA CYS A 384 11.08 -2.33 12.68
C CYS A 384 11.66 -3.41 13.60
N VAL A 385 12.91 -3.84 13.38
CA VAL A 385 13.59 -4.80 14.27
C VAL A 385 13.82 -4.20 15.65
N ALA A 386 14.22 -2.92 15.74
CA ALA A 386 14.43 -2.27 17.02
C ALA A 386 13.13 -2.11 17.83
N THR A 387 11.96 -2.08 17.17
CA THR A 387 10.64 -2.01 17.83
C THR A 387 10.30 -3.29 18.60
N ILE A 388 10.99 -4.40 18.31
CA ILE A 388 10.83 -5.68 18.99
C ILE A 388 11.28 -5.59 20.46
N PHE A 389 12.36 -4.86 20.76
CA PHE A 389 12.90 -4.78 22.12
C PHE A 389 11.93 -4.10 23.11
N PRO A 390 11.38 -2.90 22.81
CA PRO A 390 10.39 -2.28 23.70
C PRO A 390 9.10 -3.09 23.83
N ILE A 391 8.69 -3.88 22.82
CA ILE A 391 7.49 -4.72 22.90
C ILE A 391 7.70 -5.92 23.84
N LEU A 392 8.91 -6.50 23.86
CA LEU A 392 9.24 -7.66 24.69
C LEU A 392 9.56 -7.29 26.14
N TYR A 393 10.27 -6.17 26.33
CA TYR A 393 10.88 -5.82 27.63
C TYR A 393 10.37 -4.50 28.22
N GLY A 394 9.49 -3.78 27.53
CA GLY A 394 9.07 -2.45 27.95
C GLY A 394 7.84 -2.42 28.84
N GLU A 395 7.89 -1.61 29.90
CA GLU A 395 6.71 -1.20 30.67
C GLU A 395 5.87 -0.17 29.89
N ILE A 396 4.67 0.14 30.40
CA ILE A 396 3.65 0.99 29.75
C ILE A 396 4.19 2.37 29.31
N GLU A 397 5.22 2.91 29.96
CA GLU A 397 5.88 4.17 29.60
C GLU A 397 6.66 4.13 28.26
N ASN A 398 6.99 2.94 27.75
CA ASN A 398 7.72 2.78 26.49
C ASN A 398 6.86 2.88 25.22
N GLN A 399 5.55 3.12 25.34
CA GLN A 399 4.65 3.28 24.18
C GLN A 399 5.09 4.41 23.24
N THR A 400 5.58 5.53 23.79
CA THR A 400 6.10 6.66 22.99
C THR A 400 7.31 6.24 22.15
N VAL A 401 8.18 5.39 22.70
CA VAL A 401 9.36 4.87 22.00
C VAL A 401 8.93 3.97 20.85
N ILE A 402 7.98 3.06 21.09
CA ILE A 402 7.41 2.18 20.06
C ILE A 402 6.83 2.99 18.90
N VAL A 403 5.99 3.99 19.21
CA VAL A 403 5.38 4.85 18.18
C VAL A 403 6.44 5.65 17.44
N THR A 404 7.44 6.21 18.12
CA THR A 404 8.49 7.00 17.47
C THR A 404 9.31 6.14 16.49
N LEU A 405 9.69 4.93 16.91
CA LEU A 405 10.45 4.00 16.08
C LEU A 405 9.64 3.52 14.88
N ALA A 406 8.36 3.26 15.09
CA ALA A 406 7.39 2.97 14.04
C ALA A 406 7.27 4.09 13.01
N MET A 407 7.24 5.37 13.45
CA MET A 407 7.18 6.53 12.57
C MET A 407 8.49 6.75 11.79
N ILE A 408 9.65 6.53 12.42
CA ILE A 408 10.95 6.57 11.72
C ILE A 408 11.01 5.48 10.65
N GLY A 409 10.55 4.28 10.96
CA GLY A 409 10.50 3.19 10.00
C GLY A 409 9.58 3.50 8.84
N LYS A 410 8.40 4.04 9.14
CA LYS A 410 7.45 4.48 8.13
C LYS A 410 8.04 5.56 7.21
N PHE A 411 8.74 6.54 7.76
CA PHE A 411 9.40 7.60 6.99
C PHE A 411 10.40 7.02 5.97
N GLY A 412 11.28 6.12 6.42
CA GLY A 412 12.28 5.47 5.54
C GLY A 412 11.64 4.64 4.44
N LEU A 413 10.59 3.88 4.77
CA LEU A 413 9.86 3.04 3.81
C LEU A 413 9.06 3.87 2.80
N SER A 414 8.44 4.97 3.23
CA SER A 414 7.77 5.94 2.34
C SER A 414 8.77 6.51 1.32
N ALA A 415 9.96 6.90 1.80
CA ALA A 415 11.02 7.42 0.95
C ALA A 415 11.49 6.40 -0.10
N ALA A 416 11.65 5.14 0.32
CA ALA A 416 12.04 4.05 -0.56
C ALA A 416 10.95 3.73 -1.60
N PHE A 417 9.66 3.77 -1.22
CA PHE A 417 8.54 3.45 -2.11
C PHE A 417 8.46 4.36 -3.33
N ASN A 418 8.61 5.68 -3.18
CA ASN A 418 8.57 6.56 -4.35
C ASN A 418 9.86 6.44 -5.19
N THR A 419 10.99 6.15 -4.54
CA THR A 419 12.28 6.05 -5.22
C THR A 419 12.37 4.79 -6.10
N ILE A 420 11.77 3.66 -5.68
CA ILE A 420 11.85 2.42 -6.46
C ILE A 420 11.17 2.53 -7.83
N TYR A 421 10.05 3.25 -7.95
CA TYR A 421 9.38 3.49 -9.24
C TYR A 421 10.28 4.22 -10.24
N LEU A 422 10.98 5.24 -9.76
CA LEU A 422 11.92 6.00 -10.56
C LEU A 422 13.15 5.15 -10.89
N PHE A 423 13.71 4.48 -9.88
CA PHE A 423 14.93 3.71 -10.00
C PHE A 423 14.78 2.52 -10.97
N SER A 424 13.68 1.77 -10.89
CA SER A 424 13.42 0.68 -11.83
C SER A 424 13.16 1.18 -13.25
N ALA A 425 12.49 2.32 -13.41
CA ALA A 425 12.27 2.91 -14.73
C ALA A 425 13.58 3.40 -15.38
N GLU A 426 14.54 3.89 -14.59
CA GLU A 426 15.84 4.33 -15.10
C GLU A 426 16.79 3.15 -15.38
N LEU A 427 16.67 2.05 -14.64
CA LEU A 427 17.55 0.87 -14.73
C LEU A 427 17.18 -0.09 -15.87
N PHE A 428 15.90 -0.21 -16.22
CA PHE A 428 15.50 -1.06 -17.35
C PHE A 428 15.75 -0.37 -18.72
N PRO A 429 16.38 -1.07 -19.68
CA PRO A 429 16.58 -0.56 -21.04
C PRO A 429 15.27 -0.19 -21.73
N THR A 430 15.23 0.90 -22.49
CA THR A 430 13.98 1.42 -23.10
C THR A 430 13.25 0.36 -23.93
N VAL A 431 13.98 -0.50 -24.66
CA VAL A 431 13.42 -1.59 -25.48
C VAL A 431 12.58 -2.61 -24.69
N VAL A 432 12.86 -2.79 -23.40
CA VAL A 432 12.20 -3.78 -22.54
C VAL A 432 11.68 -3.21 -21.22
N ARG A 433 11.75 -1.89 -21.04
CA ARG A 433 11.38 -1.17 -19.82
C ARG A 433 9.94 -1.41 -19.41
N ASN A 434 9.02 -1.32 -20.36
CA ASN A 434 7.60 -1.52 -20.07
C ASN A 434 7.32 -2.95 -19.57
N ALA A 435 8.01 -3.94 -20.15
CA ALA A 435 7.88 -5.33 -19.71
C ALA A 435 8.52 -5.57 -18.33
N GLY A 436 9.72 -5.04 -18.08
CA GLY A 436 10.40 -5.13 -16.78
C GLY A 436 9.62 -4.44 -15.66
N MET A 437 9.10 -3.24 -15.92
CA MET A 437 8.20 -2.52 -15.01
C MET A 437 6.88 -3.28 -14.77
N GLY A 438 6.31 -3.88 -15.81
CA GLY A 438 5.12 -4.72 -15.71
C GLY A 438 5.35 -5.95 -14.82
N ALA A 439 6.45 -6.68 -15.05
CA ALA A 439 6.84 -7.84 -14.23
C ALA A 439 7.09 -7.45 -12.76
N SER A 440 7.75 -6.31 -12.54
CA SER A 440 7.99 -5.74 -11.22
C SER A 440 6.68 -5.38 -10.50
N CYS A 441 5.74 -4.77 -11.22
CA CYS A 441 4.39 -4.52 -10.71
C CYS A 441 3.66 -5.83 -10.36
N CYS A 442 3.74 -6.87 -11.19
CA CYS A 442 3.13 -8.17 -10.91
C CYS A 442 3.72 -8.81 -9.64
N ALA A 443 5.06 -8.82 -9.50
CA ALA A 443 5.74 -9.33 -8.31
C ALA A 443 5.32 -8.57 -7.04
N SER A 444 5.15 -7.24 -7.16
CA SER A 444 4.61 -6.41 -6.08
C SER A 444 3.22 -6.92 -5.65
N ARG A 445 2.30 -7.21 -6.58
CA ARG A 445 0.94 -7.65 -6.21
C ARG A 445 0.92 -8.97 -5.47
N ILE A 446 1.80 -9.91 -5.81
CA ILE A 446 1.97 -11.17 -5.05
C ILE A 446 2.36 -10.85 -3.61
N GLY A 447 3.31 -9.94 -3.41
CA GLY A 447 3.69 -9.46 -2.07
C GLY A 447 2.52 -8.84 -1.30
N GLY A 448 1.69 -8.03 -1.97
CA GLY A 448 0.48 -7.44 -1.38
C GLY A 448 -0.60 -8.47 -0.99
N ILE A 449 -0.73 -9.57 -1.72
CA ILE A 449 -1.67 -10.67 -1.40
C ILE A 449 -1.22 -11.43 -0.16
N MET A 450 0.09 -11.64 0.03
CA MET A 450 0.65 -12.35 1.18
C MET A 450 0.67 -11.51 2.46
N ALA A 451 0.77 -10.19 2.34
CA ALA A 451 1.02 -9.32 3.48
C ALA A 451 -0.08 -9.28 4.57
N PRO A 452 -1.40 -9.31 4.26
CA PRO A 452 -2.44 -9.42 5.30
C PRO A 452 -2.27 -10.64 6.20
N TYR A 453 -1.92 -11.80 5.62
CA TYR A 453 -1.67 -13.02 6.38
C TYR A 453 -0.44 -12.89 7.29
N ILE A 454 0.61 -12.20 6.84
CA ILE A 454 1.80 -11.95 7.65
C ILE A 454 1.48 -10.97 8.79
N ALA A 455 0.70 -9.92 8.54
CA ALA A 455 0.35 -8.95 9.58
C ALA A 455 -0.60 -9.53 10.63
N ASP A 456 -1.61 -10.27 10.17
CA ASP A 456 -2.61 -10.91 11.03
C ASP A 456 -2.05 -12.21 11.67
N SER A 457 -0.83 -12.66 11.32
CA SER A 457 -0.18 -13.81 11.96
C SER A 457 0.00 -13.64 13.47
N SER A 458 0.05 -12.39 13.93
CA SER A 458 0.03 -12.07 15.37
C SER A 458 -1.21 -12.58 16.09
N THR A 459 -2.34 -12.67 15.39
CA THR A 459 -3.62 -13.19 15.93
C THR A 459 -3.70 -14.71 15.86
N PHE A 460 -3.08 -15.35 14.87
CA PHE A 460 -3.10 -16.81 14.70
C PHE A 460 -2.11 -17.55 15.61
N ILE A 461 -0.92 -16.97 15.82
CA ILE A 461 0.16 -17.62 16.58
C ILE A 461 -0.03 -17.42 18.10
N GLY A 462 -0.70 -16.35 18.52
CA GLY A 462 -0.83 -15.98 19.92
C GLY A 462 0.52 -15.65 20.58
N GLY A 463 0.50 -15.18 21.82
CA GLY A 463 1.74 -14.97 22.57
C GLY A 463 2.56 -13.76 22.21
N THR A 464 3.60 -13.56 23.02
CA THR A 464 4.60 -12.52 22.82
C THR A 464 5.37 -12.73 21.50
N PHE A 465 5.57 -14.00 21.09
CA PHE A 465 6.18 -14.34 19.80
C PHE A 465 5.30 -13.90 18.62
N GLY A 466 3.98 -14.10 18.70
CA GLY A 466 3.04 -13.66 17.66
C GLY A 466 3.07 -12.14 17.42
N LYS A 467 3.17 -11.33 18.48
CA LYS A 467 3.25 -9.86 18.37
C LYS A 467 4.53 -9.38 17.67
N VAL A 468 5.63 -10.09 17.88
CA VAL A 468 6.97 -9.72 17.39
C VAL A 468 7.22 -10.22 15.96
N PHE A 469 6.66 -11.37 15.60
CA PHE A 469 6.95 -12.06 14.34
C PHE A 469 6.75 -11.19 13.08
N PRO A 470 5.64 -10.46 12.90
CA PRO A 470 5.46 -9.62 11.70
C PRO A 470 6.54 -8.54 11.61
N LEU A 471 6.82 -7.83 12.71
CA LEU A 471 7.81 -6.74 12.74
C LEU A 471 9.23 -7.24 12.44
N GLY A 472 9.61 -8.41 12.97
CA GLY A 472 10.89 -9.04 12.67
C GLY A 472 10.99 -9.46 11.22
N LEU A 473 9.96 -10.11 10.70
CA LEU A 473 9.93 -10.58 9.31
C LEU A 473 10.00 -9.39 8.33
N PHE A 474 9.24 -8.33 8.56
CA PHE A 474 9.29 -7.11 7.76
C PHE A 474 10.63 -6.38 7.87
N GLY A 475 11.20 -6.33 9.07
CA GLY A 475 12.49 -5.72 9.33
C GLY A 475 13.63 -6.41 8.58
N VAL A 476 13.73 -7.74 8.71
CA VAL A 476 14.76 -8.56 8.05
C VAL A 476 14.61 -8.52 6.53
N MET A 477 13.37 -8.63 6.01
CA MET A 477 13.12 -8.50 4.58
C MET A 477 13.52 -7.11 4.06
N SER A 478 13.21 -6.03 4.78
CA SER A 478 13.58 -4.67 4.37
C SER A 478 15.09 -4.46 4.33
N ILE A 479 15.81 -4.95 5.35
CA ILE A 479 17.28 -4.86 5.40
C ILE A 479 17.89 -5.66 4.24
N SER A 480 17.44 -6.90 4.01
CA SER A 480 17.97 -7.72 2.91
C SER A 480 17.71 -7.10 1.54
N ALA A 481 16.54 -6.49 1.31
CA ALA A 481 16.24 -5.76 0.09
C ALA A 481 17.11 -4.50 -0.07
N GLY A 482 17.32 -3.72 1.00
CA GLY A 482 18.24 -2.58 1.00
C GLY A 482 19.69 -2.97 0.69
N LEU A 483 20.18 -4.05 1.29
CA LEU A 483 21.53 -4.58 1.05
C LEU A 483 21.69 -5.13 -0.38
N SER A 484 20.69 -5.87 -0.87
CA SER A 484 20.70 -6.39 -2.26
C SER A 484 20.77 -5.25 -3.29
N SER A 485 20.14 -4.11 -2.98
CA SER A 485 20.13 -2.93 -3.85
C SER A 485 21.47 -2.21 -3.92
N LEU A 486 22.42 -2.50 -3.01
CA LEU A 486 23.78 -2.01 -3.12
C LEU A 486 24.53 -2.59 -4.33
N TYR A 487 24.10 -3.75 -4.84
CA TYR A 487 24.64 -4.33 -6.07
C TYR A 487 24.17 -3.60 -7.33
N LEU A 488 23.08 -2.83 -7.25
CA LEU A 488 22.57 -2.07 -8.39
C LEU A 488 23.43 -0.81 -8.64
N PRO A 489 23.60 -0.40 -9.91
CA PRO A 489 24.31 0.83 -10.25
C PRO A 489 23.48 2.06 -9.90
N GLU A 490 24.16 3.18 -9.64
CA GLU A 490 23.50 4.49 -9.44
C GLU A 490 23.03 5.04 -10.80
N THR A 491 21.83 5.63 -10.87
CA THR A 491 21.24 6.14 -12.11
C THR A 491 21.37 7.67 -12.29
N LEU A 492 21.79 8.39 -11.24
CA LEU A 492 21.95 9.84 -11.29
C LEU A 492 22.89 10.30 -12.42
N ASN A 493 22.38 11.22 -13.27
CA ASN A 493 23.10 11.84 -14.40
C ASN A 493 23.66 10.86 -15.45
N MET A 494 23.17 9.61 -15.50
CA MET A 494 23.53 8.66 -16.55
C MET A 494 22.50 8.72 -17.68
N ALA A 495 22.97 8.54 -18.92
CA ALA A 495 22.09 8.38 -20.07
C ALA A 495 21.26 7.11 -19.90
N LEU A 496 19.96 7.17 -20.21
CA LEU A 496 19.07 6.02 -20.09
C LEU A 496 19.54 4.91 -21.03
N PRO A 497 19.62 3.65 -20.58
CA PRO A 497 20.05 2.56 -21.44
C PRO A 497 19.00 2.35 -22.54
N GLU A 498 19.42 2.44 -23.80
CA GLU A 498 18.52 2.24 -24.94
C GLU A 498 18.53 0.78 -25.38
N THR A 499 19.71 0.15 -25.39
CA THR A 499 19.87 -1.25 -25.75
C THR A 499 20.13 -2.16 -24.54
N ILE A 500 20.06 -3.46 -24.74
CA ILE A 500 20.37 -4.46 -23.71
C ILE A 500 21.86 -4.48 -23.40
N GLU A 501 22.70 -4.20 -24.39
CA GLU A 501 24.15 -4.09 -24.24
C GLU A 501 24.50 -2.88 -23.37
N ASP A 502 23.83 -1.74 -23.57
CA ASP A 502 23.95 -0.57 -22.69
C ASP A 502 23.52 -0.90 -21.26
N GLY A 503 22.49 -1.73 -21.09
CA GLY A 503 22.05 -2.22 -19.78
C GLY A 503 23.08 -3.10 -19.06
N ILE A 504 23.91 -3.85 -19.81
CA ILE A 504 24.97 -4.71 -19.27
C ILE A 504 26.21 -3.89 -18.87
N THR A 505 26.51 -2.81 -19.60
CA THR A 505 27.60 -1.87 -19.29
C THR A 505 27.17 -0.78 -18.30
N PHE A 506 25.87 -0.63 -18.06
CA PHE A 506 25.29 0.38 -17.18
C PHE A 506 25.92 0.37 -15.77
N GLY A 507 26.54 1.48 -15.40
CA GLY A 507 27.18 1.67 -14.10
C GLY A 507 28.56 1.03 -13.92
N LYS A 508 29.11 0.35 -14.93
CA LYS A 508 30.58 0.19 -14.99
C LYS A 508 31.15 1.58 -15.25
N ARG A 509 32.00 2.09 -14.36
CA ARG A 509 32.80 3.29 -14.66
C ARG A 509 33.53 3.01 -15.97
N ILE A 510 33.06 3.60 -17.06
CA ILE A 510 33.89 3.72 -18.26
C ILE A 510 35.02 4.62 -17.79
N THR A 511 36.19 4.03 -17.57
CA THR A 511 37.42 4.77 -17.32
C THR A 511 37.49 5.86 -18.38
N THR A 512 37.58 7.11 -17.95
CA THR A 512 37.37 8.34 -18.71
C THR A 512 38.37 8.57 -19.85
N THR A 513 39.02 7.52 -20.33
CA THR A 513 39.99 7.49 -21.40
C THR A 513 39.43 6.97 -22.73
N SER A 514 38.36 6.14 -22.76
CA SER A 514 37.86 5.61 -24.05
C SER A 514 36.85 6.53 -24.76
N VAL A 515 35.88 7.12 -24.04
CA VAL A 515 34.84 7.97 -24.67
C VAL A 515 35.41 9.30 -25.20
N CYS A 516 36.47 9.81 -24.55
CA CYS A 516 37.18 10.98 -25.06
C CYS A 516 38.01 10.63 -26.30
N ALA A 517 38.57 9.41 -26.37
CA ALA A 517 39.28 8.93 -27.55
C ALA A 517 38.32 8.70 -28.73
N ASP A 518 37.14 8.13 -28.49
CA ASP A 518 36.13 7.88 -29.54
C ASP A 518 35.51 9.19 -30.05
N MET A 519 35.20 10.16 -29.16
CA MET A 519 34.75 11.49 -29.59
C MET A 519 35.85 12.28 -30.32
N LEU A 520 37.12 12.14 -29.95
CA LEU A 520 38.22 12.79 -30.65
C LEU A 520 38.50 12.13 -32.02
N LEU A 521 38.38 10.81 -32.12
CA LEU A 521 38.49 10.09 -33.39
C LEU A 521 37.35 10.46 -34.34
N GLU A 522 36.11 10.53 -33.86
CA GLU A 522 34.96 10.93 -34.69
C GLU A 522 35.06 12.40 -35.15
N LYS A 523 35.63 13.28 -34.31
CA LYS A 523 35.89 14.69 -34.68
C LYS A 523 37.03 14.82 -35.69
N THR A 524 38.07 13.99 -35.58
CA THR A 524 39.21 13.97 -36.50
C THR A 524 38.82 13.38 -37.85
N GLU A 525 37.97 12.35 -37.89
CA GLU A 525 37.42 11.79 -39.12
C GLU A 525 36.47 12.75 -39.85
N ARG A 526 35.68 13.54 -39.11
CA ARG A 526 34.84 14.59 -39.71
C ARG A 526 35.66 15.74 -40.27
N GLN A 527 36.72 16.20 -39.59
CA GLN A 527 37.61 17.24 -40.11
C GLN A 527 38.42 16.78 -41.34
N ASN A 528 38.85 15.52 -41.39
CA ASN A 528 39.57 15.00 -42.56
C ASN A 528 38.68 14.80 -43.79
N LYS A 529 37.36 14.62 -43.61
CA LYS A 529 36.38 14.58 -44.71
C LYS A 529 35.98 15.95 -45.25
N GLU A 530 36.26 17.03 -44.52
CA GLU A 530 36.01 18.40 -44.99
C GLU A 530 37.24 19.04 -45.68
N ILE A 531 38.42 18.40 -45.58
CA ILE A 531 39.70 18.90 -46.14
C ILE A 531 40.13 18.11 -47.41
N ALA A 532 39.49 16.97 -47.69
CA ALA A 532 39.61 16.22 -48.95
C ALA A 532 38.44 16.54 -49.87
#